data_AF-A0A7W5ATL3-F1
#
_entry.id   AF-A0A7W5ATL3-F1
#
_cell.length_a   1.000
_cell.length_b   1.000
_cell.length_c   1.000
_cell.angle_alpha   90.00
_cell.angle_beta   90.00
_cell.angle_gamma   90.00
#
_symmetry.space_group_name_H-M   'P 1'
#
loop_
_entity.id
_entity.type
_entity.pdbx_description
1 polymer ?
#
loop_
_entity_poly.entity_id
_entity_poly.type
_entity_poly.pdbx_seq_one_letter_code
_entity_poly.pdbx_strand_id
1 'polypeptide(L)' 'MNRLEQNPDYDVIEYGCLGNCGECYLAPFGLVNGEIIAAETVDELEQLILEAVEKQQAEREALDRLIDDM' A
#
# COMPACT_ATOMS: atom_id res chain seq x y z
N MET A 1 -17.67 -5.92 1.22
CA MET A 1 -17.06 -4.64 0.82
C MET A 1 -15.67 -4.62 1.41
N ASN A 2 -14.62 -4.50 0.59
CA ASN A 2 -13.25 -4.40 1.11
C ASN A 2 -13.10 -3.08 1.88
N ARG A 3 -12.28 -3.07 2.93
CA ARG A 3 -12.12 -1.90 3.80
C ARG A 3 -11.34 -0.77 3.13
N LEU A 4 -10.38 -1.11 2.28
CA LEU A 4 -9.58 -0.14 1.51
C LEU A 4 -10.45 0.68 0.54
N GLU A 5 -11.40 0.04 -0.16
CA GLU A 5 -12.29 0.71 -1.13
C GLU A 5 -13.29 1.69 -0.49
N GLN A 6 -13.45 1.65 0.84
CA GLN A 6 -14.36 2.55 1.55
C GLN A 6 -13.76 3.94 1.77
N ASN A 7 -12.43 4.08 1.63
CA ASN A 7 -11.77 5.36 1.75
C ASN A 7 -11.76 6.07 0.37
N PRO A 8 -12.44 7.22 0.22
CA PRO A 8 -12.48 7.94 -1.05
C PRO A 8 -11.13 8.53 -1.49
N ASP A 9 -10.16 8.63 -0.56
CA ASP A 9 -8.82 9.14 -0.85
C ASP A 9 -7.89 8.06 -1.45
N TYR A 10 -8.31 6.80 -1.47
CA TYR A 10 -7.52 5.69 -1.98
C TYR A 10 -7.97 5.29 -3.39
N ASP A 11 -7.00 5.13 -4.29
CA ASP A 11 -7.22 4.45 -5.57
C ASP A 11 -6.85 2.97 -5.42
N VAL A 12 -7.86 2.10 -5.46
CA VAL A 12 -7.73 0.67 -5.20
C VAL A 12 -8.12 -0.09 -6.46
N ILE A 13 -7.20 -0.91 -6.97
CA ILE A 13 -7.45 -1.73 -8.16
C ILE A 13 -7.19 -3.19 -7.81
N GLU A 14 -8.20 -4.04 -8.04
CA GLU A 14 -8.06 -5.48 -7.88
C GLU A 14 -7.47 -6.10 -9.16
N TYR A 15 -6.28 -6.69 -9.03
CA TYR A 15 -5.61 -7.42 -10.10
C TYR A 15 -5.34 -8.86 -9.66
N GLY A 16 -5.70 -9.83 -10.51
CA GLY A 16 -5.48 -11.25 -10.21
C GLY A 16 -4.00 -11.67 -10.21
N CYS A 17 -3.14 -11.00 -10.98
CA CYS A 17 -1.69 -11.19 -10.93
C CYS A 17 -0.99 -9.83 -11.05
N LEU A 18 -0.15 -9.51 -10.07
CA LEU A 18 0.62 -8.26 -10.02
C LEU A 18 1.99 -8.37 -10.72
N GLY A 19 2.25 -9.44 -11.48
CA GLY A 19 3.52 -9.65 -12.19
C GLY A 19 4.70 -10.06 -11.29
N ASN A 20 4.47 -10.22 -9.99
CA ASN A 20 5.47 -10.71 -9.02
C ASN A 20 5.38 -12.23 -8.89
N CYS A 21 5.81 -12.94 -9.95
CA CYS A 21 5.70 -14.39 -10.06
C CYS A 21 6.34 -15.10 -8.85
N GLY A 22 5.55 -15.92 -8.15
CA GLY A 22 6.01 -16.69 -6.98
C GLY A 22 5.71 -16.03 -5.63
N GLU A 23 5.53 -14.70 -5.58
CA GLU A 23 5.25 -14.01 -4.30
C GLU A 23 3.89 -14.41 -3.74
N CYS A 24 2.86 -14.54 -4.59
CA CYS A 24 1.52 -14.96 -4.16
C CYS A 24 1.47 -16.42 -3.64
N TYR A 25 2.50 -17.22 -3.91
CA TYR A 25 2.61 -18.57 -3.34
C TYR A 25 3.21 -18.55 -1.94
N LEU A 26 4.08 -17.58 -1.65
CA LEU A 26 4.77 -17.47 -0.36
C LEU A 26 3.86 -16.83 0.69
N ALA A 27 3.18 -15.75 0.33
CA ALA A 27 2.36 -14.97 1.24
C ALA A 27 1.30 -14.14 0.48
N PRO A 28 0.19 -13.76 1.12
CA PRO A 28 -0.66 -12.69 0.60
C PRO A 28 0.14 -11.38 0.54
N PHE A 29 0.01 -10.65 -0.57
CA PHE A 29 0.69 -9.37 -0.77
C PHE A 29 -0.15 -8.39 -1.58
N GLY A 30 0.17 -7.10 -1.44
CA GLY A 30 -0.36 -6.00 -2.23
C GLY A 30 0.76 -5.08 -2.71
N LEU A 31 0.46 -4.22 -3.68
CA LEU A 31 1.37 -3.20 -4.19
C LEU A 31 0.86 -1.81 -3.78
N VAL A 32 1.62 -1.10 -2.94
CA VAL A 32 1.25 0.21 -2.40
C VAL A 32 2.24 1.26 -2.91
N ASN A 33 1.79 2.09 -3.87
CA ASN A 33 2.62 3.10 -4.56
C ASN A 33 3.97 2.55 -5.09
N GLY A 34 3.98 1.31 -5.55
CA GLY A 34 5.18 0.64 -6.08
C GLY A 34 5.98 -0.18 -5.06
N GLU A 35 5.61 -0.16 -3.78
CA GLU A 35 6.19 -0.98 -2.73
C GLU A 35 5.39 -2.28 -2.52
N ILE A 36 6.06 -3.42 -2.43
CA ILE A 36 5.42 -4.70 -2.09
C ILE A 36 5.23 -4.77 -0.58
N ILE A 37 3.98 -4.92 -0.15
CA ILE A 37 3.61 -5.18 1.24
C ILE A 37 3.10 -6.61 1.31
N ALA A 38 3.69 -7.44 2.16
CA ALA A 38 3.32 -8.85 2.35
C ALA A 38 3.19 -9.15 3.83
N ALA A 39 2.32 -10.11 4.18
CA ALA A 39 2.07 -10.50 5.56
C ALA A 39 1.73 -11.99 5.66
N GLU A 40 1.70 -12.57 6.86
CA GLU A 40 1.33 -13.99 7.02
C GLU A 40 -0.18 -14.22 6.84
N THR A 41 -0.99 -13.21 7.14
CA THR A 41 -2.46 -13.28 7.06
C THR A 41 -3.04 -12.09 6.30
N VAL A 42 -4.25 -12.26 5.75
CA VAL A 42 -4.94 -11.17 5.03
C VAL A 42 -5.27 -9.99 5.97
N ASP A 43 -5.64 -10.26 7.22
CA ASP A 43 -5.92 -9.22 8.22
C ASP A 43 -4.67 -8.39 8.54
N GLU A 44 -3.53 -9.06 8.71
CA GLU A 44 -2.23 -8.39 8.93
C GLU A 44 -1.80 -7.61 7.69
N LEU A 45 -1.98 -8.17 6.49
CA LEU A 45 -1.69 -7.49 5.24
C LEU A 45 -2.49 -6.19 5.11
N GLU A 46 -3.78 -6.23 5.43
CA GLU A 46 -4.62 -5.03 5.40
C GLU A 46 -4.10 -3.95 6.35
N GLN A 47 -3.70 -4.33 7.57
CA GLN A 47 -3.12 -3.40 8.54
C GLN A 47 -1.81 -2.79 8.02
N LEU A 48 -0.90 -3.62 7.50
CA LEU A 48 0.38 -3.15 6.98
C LEU A 48 0.21 -2.24 5.76
N ILE A 49 -0.79 -2.49 4.90
CA ILE A 49 -1.11 -1.61 3.78
C ILE A 49 -1.53 -0.23 4.29
N LEU A 50 -2.41 -0.17 5.30
CA LEU A 50 -2.84 1.11 5.88
C LEU A 50 -1.68 1.89 6.50
N GLU A 51 -0.82 1.20 7.26
CA GLU A 51 0.39 1.79 7.84
C GLU A 51 1.36 2.30 6.76
N ALA A 52 1.53 1.55 5.67
CA ALA A 52 2.38 1.94 4.54
C ALA A 52 1.86 3.20 3.84
N VAL A 53 0.55 3.28 3.60
CA VAL A 53 -0.07 4.48 3.00
C VAL A 53 0.15 5.71 3.88
N GLU A 54 -0.13 5.61 5.18
CA GLU A 54 0.04 6.72 6.12
C GLU A 54 1.50 7.21 6.18
N LYS A 55 2.44 6.26 6.26
CA LYS A 55 3.87 6.55 6.25
C LYS A 55 4.29 7.27 4.97
N GLN A 56 3.92 6.73 3.80
CA GLN A 56 4.31 7.31 2.51
C GLN A 56 3.68 8.69 2.29
N GLN A 57 2.45 8.92 2.77
CA GLN A 57 1.82 10.24 2.74
C GLN A 57 2.58 11.25 3.61
N ALA A 58 2.92 10.88 4.86
CA ALA A 58 3.67 11.75 5.76
C ALA A 58 5.08 12.09 5.22
N GLU A 59 5.77 11.11 4.61
CA GLU A 59 7.07 11.32 3.96
C GLU A 59 6.96 12.26 2.76
N ARG A 60 5.91 12.12 1.94
CA ARG A 60 5.65 13.00 0.81
C ARG A 60 5.36 14.43 1.25
N GLU A 61 4.50 14.62 2.26
CA GLU A 61 4.22 15.96 2.81
C GLU A 61 5.46 16.61 3.40
N ALA A 62 6.31 15.84 4.09
CA ALA A 62 7.56 16.35 4.63
C ALA A 62 8.51 16.80 3.52
N LEU A 63 8.59 16.04 2.42
CA LEU A 63 9.40 16.39 1.26
C LEU A 63 8.86 17.66 0.55
N ASP A 64 7.55 17.76 0.36
CA ASP A 64 6.92 18.92 -0.27
C ASP A 64 7.23 20.21 0.52
N ARG A 65 7.14 20.17 1.85
CA ARG A 65 7.54 21.31 2.71
C ARG A 65 9.01 21.71 2.55
N LEU A 66 9.91 20.73 2.41
CA LEU A 66 11.34 21.01 2.23
C LEU A 66 11.63 21.65 0.86
N ILE A 67 10.86 21.29 -0.18
CA ILE A 67 11.00 21.86 -1.52
C ILE A 67 10.43 23.29 -1.54
N ASP A 68 9.32 23.55 -0.86
CA ASP A 68 8.70 24.87 -0.79
C ASP A 68 9.56 25.91 -0.05
N ASP A 69 10.44 25.46 0.87
CA ASP A 69 11.37 26.30 1.62
C ASP A 69 12.66 26.67 0.82
N MET A 70 12.86 26.13 -0.39
CA MET A 70 14.02 26.38 -1.27
C MET A 70 13.73 27.34 -2.43
#